data_AF-A0A963CXY6-F1
#
_entry.id   AF-A0A963CXY6-F1
#
_cell.length_a   1.000
_cell.length_b   1.000
_cell.length_c   1.000
_cell.angle_alpha   90.00
_cell.angle_beta   90.00
_cell.angle_gamma   90.00
#
_symmetry.space_group_name_H-M   'P 1'
#
loop_
_entity.id
_entity.type
_entity.pdbx_description
1 polymer ?
#
loop_
_entity_poly.entity_id
_entity_poly.type
_entity_poly.pdbx_seq_one_letter_code
_entity_poly.pdbx_strand_id
1 'polypeptide(L)'
;MSELEIGEKIGKVEARLLYAYIDRELNEQSRQEVEEILRLDQEALRFVIEAKKFNTLTRMALDAELNTPEAHAAQAPLNDQLIAYQRKSDSKKLYPQMGIVNHPYFAIAATLVLLFVGYQIGSLSLDFKVQQQLIAMETEKNNSLQAIDGERNRVLEYIPSGQTEKWQSENGYIRAELMPIRTLRTENNRYCREYKEVLMQNEKSEVRHVLSCRVDKEAWKTKLILFNGEITTM
;
A
#
# COMPACT_ATOMS: atom_id res chain seq x y z
N MET A 1 36.19 8.10 17.76
CA MET A 1 34.89 7.48 18.10
C MET A 1 34.31 6.99 16.78
N SER A 2 34.55 5.72 16.45
CA SER A 2 33.99 5.10 15.24
C SER A 2 32.60 4.58 15.58
N GLU A 3 31.61 5.02 14.80
CA GLU A 3 30.21 4.61 14.91
C GLU A 3 30.07 3.10 14.72
N LEU A 4 29.29 2.48 15.61
CA LEU A 4 28.84 1.11 15.48
C LEU A 4 27.96 1.02 14.23
N GLU A 5 28.47 0.42 13.15
CA GLU A 5 27.60 -0.33 12.23
C GLU A 5 27.06 -1.52 13.02
N ILE A 6 25.90 -1.35 13.65
CA ILE A 6 25.12 -2.48 14.16
C ILE A 6 24.62 -3.22 12.92
N GLY A 7 25.43 -4.16 12.42
CA GLY A 7 25.01 -5.06 11.37
C GLY A 7 23.73 -5.76 11.80
N GLU A 8 22.66 -5.54 11.05
CA GLU A 8 21.37 -6.20 11.27
C GLU A 8 21.61 -7.71 11.30
N LYS A 9 21.26 -8.36 12.42
CA LYS A 9 21.40 -9.81 12.60
C LYS A 9 20.04 -10.47 12.40
N ILE A 10 20.03 -11.61 11.72
CA ILE A 10 18.87 -12.47 11.55
C ILE A 10 19.21 -13.76 12.29
N GLY A 11 18.56 -13.97 13.43
CA GLY A 11 19.03 -14.95 14.42
C GLY A 11 20.47 -14.65 14.87
N LYS A 12 21.36 -15.63 14.71
CA LYS A 12 22.78 -15.56 15.09
C LYS A 12 23.72 -15.12 13.97
N VAL A 13 23.22 -14.94 12.74
CA VAL A 13 24.03 -14.61 11.56
C VAL A 13 23.83 -13.15 11.17
N GLU A 14 24.88 -12.49 10.70
CA GLU A 14 24.77 -11.16 10.11
C GLU A 14 23.99 -11.22 8.79
N ALA A 15 23.04 -10.31 8.59
CA ALA A 15 22.18 -10.31 7.41
C ALA A 15 22.99 -10.27 6.10
N ARG A 16 24.10 -9.51 6.08
CA ARG A 16 25.01 -9.43 4.93
C ARG A 16 25.57 -10.79 4.51
N LEU A 17 25.94 -11.65 5.46
CA LEU A 17 26.43 -13.00 5.18
C LEU A 17 25.33 -13.89 4.59
N LEU A 18 24.10 -13.76 5.10
CA LEU A 18 22.95 -14.49 4.56
C LEU A 18 22.63 -14.06 3.12
N TYR A 19 22.64 -12.76 2.82
CA TYR A 19 22.45 -12.26 1.45
C TYR A 19 23.54 -12.78 0.50
N ALA A 20 24.82 -12.68 0.89
CA ALA A 20 25.91 -13.23 0.09
C ALA A 20 25.81 -14.76 -0.10
N TYR A 21 25.32 -15.50 0.90
CA TYR A 21 25.04 -16.93 0.78
C TYR A 21 23.93 -17.22 -0.24
N ILE A 22 22.83 -16.45 -0.19
CA ILE A 22 21.69 -16.57 -1.10
C ILE A 22 22.10 -16.28 -2.56
N ASP A 23 22.93 -15.27 -2.76
CA ASP A 23 23.43 -14.85 -4.08
C ASP A 23 24.63 -15.69 -4.58
N ARG A 24 25.08 -16.67 -3.78
CA ARG A 24 26.24 -17.55 -4.07
C ARG A 24 27.57 -16.82 -4.22
N GLU A 25 27.74 -15.72 -3.50
CA GLU A 25 28.96 -14.90 -3.51
C GLU A 25 29.99 -15.34 -2.44
N LEU A 26 29.61 -16.25 -1.54
CA LEU A 26 30.52 -16.76 -0.50
C LEU A 26 31.55 -17.76 -1.07
N ASN A 27 32.78 -17.66 -0.57
CA ASN A 27 33.79 -18.69 -0.77
C ASN A 27 33.38 -20.00 -0.06
N GLU A 28 34.06 -21.11 -0.39
CA GLU A 28 33.72 -22.45 0.13
C GLU A 28 33.73 -22.51 1.66
N GLN A 29 34.72 -21.91 2.32
CA GLN A 29 34.85 -21.93 3.77
C GLN A 29 33.71 -21.17 4.45
N SER A 30 33.47 -19.91 4.06
CA SER A 30 32.39 -19.09 4.63
C SER A 30 31.01 -19.68 4.36
N ARG A 31 30.84 -20.37 3.23
CA ARG A 31 29.60 -21.10 2.92
C ARG A 31 29.36 -22.24 3.92
N GLN A 32 30.37 -23.06 4.20
CA GLN A 32 30.26 -24.17 5.17
C GLN A 32 29.99 -23.66 6.59
N GLU A 33 30.62 -22.54 6.98
CA GLU A 33 30.36 -21.89 8.27
C GLU A 33 28.90 -21.43 8.38
N VAL A 34 28.37 -20.76 7.36
CA VAL A 34 26.95 -20.35 7.33
C VAL A 34 26.04 -21.58 7.36
N GLU A 35 26.34 -22.63 6.60
CA GLU A 35 25.54 -23.87 6.57
C GLU A 35 25.45 -24.56 7.93
N GLU A 36 26.56 -24.63 8.67
CA GLU A 36 26.53 -25.19 10.02
C GLU A 36 25.71 -24.34 10.99
N ILE A 37 25.78 -23.00 10.87
CA ILE A 37 24.93 -22.11 11.68
C ILE A 37 23.45 -22.30 11.32
N LEU A 38 23.11 -22.41 10.03
CA LEU A 38 21.73 -22.61 9.56
C LEU A 38 21.12 -23.93 10.04
N ARG A 39 21.93 -24.95 10.35
CA ARG A 39 21.44 -26.20 10.97
C ARG A 39 20.96 -26.00 12.41
N LEU A 40 21.57 -25.05 13.12
CA LEU A 40 21.28 -24.76 14.52
C LEU A 40 20.31 -23.59 14.71
N ASP A 41 20.15 -22.74 13.70
CA ASP A 41 19.35 -21.52 13.74
C ASP A 41 18.15 -21.58 12.78
N GLN A 42 16.98 -21.91 13.33
CA GLN A 42 15.72 -22.01 12.58
C GLN A 42 15.23 -20.68 12.01
N GLU A 43 15.57 -19.55 12.65
CA GLU A 43 15.16 -18.22 12.21
C GLU A 43 15.94 -17.83 10.95
N ALA A 44 17.26 -17.97 10.99
CA ALA A 44 18.13 -17.73 9.85
C ALA A 44 17.80 -18.68 8.68
N LEU A 45 17.51 -19.96 8.97
CA LEU A 45 17.09 -20.93 7.96
C LEU A 45 15.79 -20.52 7.26
N ARG A 46 14.78 -20.08 8.03
CA ARG A 46 13.50 -19.63 7.47
C ARG A 46 13.71 -18.43 6.54
N PHE A 47 14.51 -17.45 6.97
CA PHE A 47 14.87 -16.31 6.15
C PHE A 47 15.51 -16.73 4.82
N VAL A 48 16.49 -17.64 4.85
CA VAL A 48 17.16 -18.14 3.63
C VAL A 48 16.17 -18.85 2.69
N ILE A 49 15.24 -19.65 3.23
CA ILE A 49 14.21 -20.33 2.44
C ILE A 49 13.29 -19.30 1.76
N GLU A 50 12.80 -18.32 2.52
CA GLU A 50 11.90 -17.27 2.01
C GLU A 50 12.60 -16.42 0.95
N ALA A 51 13.85 -16.02 1.19
CA ALA A 51 14.63 -15.24 0.24
C ALA A 51 14.97 -16.03 -1.04
N LYS A 52 15.29 -17.33 -0.94
CA LYS A 52 15.48 -18.19 -2.13
C LYS A 52 14.19 -18.37 -2.94
N LYS A 53 13.05 -18.53 -2.26
CA LYS A 53 11.73 -18.57 -2.89
C LYS A 53 11.49 -17.26 -3.64
N PHE A 54 11.72 -16.12 -3.00
CA PHE A 54 11.57 -14.80 -3.63
C PHE A 54 12.50 -14.60 -4.83
N ASN A 55 13.79 -14.98 -4.72
CA ASN A 55 14.74 -14.93 -5.84
C ASN A 55 14.25 -15.75 -7.05
N THR A 56 13.70 -16.94 -6.79
CA THR A 56 13.17 -17.82 -7.84
C THR A 56 11.96 -17.18 -8.53
N LEU A 57 11.03 -16.63 -7.75
CA LEU A 57 9.83 -15.96 -8.26
C LEU A 57 10.14 -14.68 -9.00
N THR A 58 11.11 -13.91 -8.52
CA THR A 58 11.59 -12.70 -9.18
C THR A 58 12.17 -13.05 -10.55
N ARG A 59 12.97 -14.12 -10.65
CA ARG A 59 13.46 -14.62 -11.93
C ARG A 59 12.31 -15.06 -12.83
N MET A 60 11.35 -15.83 -12.32
CA MET A 60 10.17 -16.25 -13.09
C MET A 60 9.34 -15.06 -13.58
N ALA A 61 9.12 -14.04 -12.76
CA ALA A 61 8.39 -12.83 -13.12
C ALA A 61 9.15 -11.99 -14.16
N LEU A 62 10.48 -11.92 -14.02
CA LEU A 62 11.36 -11.27 -14.98
C LEU A 62 11.33 -12.00 -16.32
N ASP A 63 11.48 -13.33 -16.30
CA ASP A 63 11.45 -14.20 -17.48
C ASP A 63 10.07 -14.17 -18.16
N ALA A 64 8.98 -14.08 -17.39
CA ALA A 64 7.63 -13.92 -17.94
C ALA A 64 7.47 -12.58 -18.69
N GLU A 65 8.01 -11.48 -18.16
CA GLU A 65 8.01 -10.18 -18.85
C GLU A 65 8.85 -10.21 -20.14
N LEU A 66 9.95 -10.96 -20.15
CA LEU A 66 10.77 -11.14 -21.36
C LEU A 66 10.00 -11.85 -22.48
N ASN A 67 9.00 -12.67 -22.13
CA ASN A 67 8.25 -13.49 -23.07
C ASN A 67 6.85 -12.93 -23.40
N THR A 68 6.47 -11.73 -22.93
CA THR A 68 5.18 -11.12 -23.31
C THR A 68 5.29 -10.24 -24.56
N PRO A 69 4.46 -10.46 -25.60
CA PRO A 69 4.42 -9.60 -26.81
C PRO A 69 3.93 -8.16 -26.57
N GLU A 70 3.56 -7.81 -25.34
CA GLU A 70 2.81 -6.59 -24.99
C GLU A 70 3.68 -5.44 -24.46
N ALA A 71 5.01 -5.53 -24.56
CA ALA A 71 5.93 -4.45 -24.19
C ALA A 71 5.69 -3.12 -24.96
N HIS A 72 4.77 -3.08 -25.93
CA HIS A 72 4.41 -1.90 -26.72
C HIS A 72 2.98 -1.34 -26.51
N ALA A 73 2.13 -1.88 -25.61
CA ALA A 73 0.69 -1.54 -25.60
C ALA A 73 0.10 -1.02 -24.28
N ALA A 74 0.87 -0.34 -23.41
CA ALA A 74 0.33 0.19 -22.16
C ALA A 74 0.51 1.72 -22.03
N GLN A 75 -0.24 2.46 -22.84
CA GLN A 75 -0.67 3.83 -22.52
C GLN A 75 -2.20 3.85 -22.49
N ALA A 76 -2.79 3.54 -21.34
CA ALA A 76 -4.17 3.90 -21.04
C ALA A 76 -4.26 4.25 -19.55
N PRO A 77 -4.57 5.51 -19.19
CA PRO A 77 -4.79 5.85 -17.80
C PRO A 77 -6.08 5.18 -17.31
N LEU A 78 -5.94 4.38 -16.25
CA LEU A 78 -7.04 3.85 -15.45
C LEU A 78 -7.61 4.98 -14.59
N ASN A 79 -8.28 5.95 -15.19
CA ASN A 79 -8.92 7.02 -14.43
C ASN A 79 -10.09 7.61 -15.22
N ASP A 80 -11.28 6.99 -15.16
CA ASP A 80 -12.53 7.67 -15.54
C ASP A 80 -13.85 7.01 -15.08
N GLN A 81 -13.84 5.93 -14.28
CA GLN A 81 -15.11 5.24 -13.91
C GLN A 81 -15.73 5.63 -12.56
N LEU A 82 -15.20 6.63 -11.84
CA LEU A 82 -15.74 7.00 -10.51
C LEU A 82 -16.52 8.33 -10.42
N ILE A 83 -16.71 9.08 -11.53
CA ILE A 83 -17.42 10.37 -11.48
C ILE A 83 -18.89 10.31 -11.96
N ALA A 84 -19.37 9.16 -12.46
CA ALA A 84 -20.71 9.07 -13.06
C ALA A 84 -21.89 8.82 -12.08
N TYR A 85 -21.68 8.71 -10.77
CA TYR A 85 -22.75 8.33 -9.83
C TYR A 85 -23.43 9.48 -9.06
N GLN A 86 -23.10 10.75 -9.35
CA GLN A 86 -23.47 11.88 -8.47
C GLN A 86 -24.38 12.96 -9.04
N ARG A 87 -25.20 12.70 -10.07
CA ARG A 87 -26.27 13.64 -10.46
C ARG A 87 -27.55 12.96 -10.92
N LYS A 88 -28.50 12.79 -9.98
CA LYS A 88 -29.92 13.08 -10.22
C LYS A 88 -30.72 12.95 -8.92
N SER A 89 -31.14 14.09 -8.37
CA SER A 89 -32.37 14.15 -7.57
C SER A 89 -32.98 15.52 -7.78
N ASP A 90 -33.82 15.60 -8.82
CA ASP A 90 -34.67 16.74 -9.11
C ASP A 90 -35.73 16.88 -8.01
N SER A 91 -35.58 17.90 -7.16
CA SER A 91 -36.57 18.25 -6.16
C SER A 91 -37.75 18.97 -6.81
N LYS A 92 -38.80 18.21 -7.18
CA LYS A 92 -40.10 18.79 -7.52
C LYS A 92 -40.75 19.35 -6.26
N LYS A 93 -40.75 20.67 -6.11
CA LYS A 93 -41.52 21.38 -5.08
C LYS A 93 -43.03 21.29 -5.40
N LEU A 94 -43.77 20.49 -4.65
CA LEU A 94 -45.22 20.63 -4.51
C LEU A 94 -45.50 21.40 -3.22
N TYR A 95 -46.07 22.60 -3.34
CA TYR A 95 -46.70 23.29 -2.21
C TYR A 95 -48.20 22.95 -2.23
N PRO A 96 -48.74 22.25 -1.23
CA PRO A 96 -50.18 22.20 -1.02
C PRO A 96 -50.63 23.50 -0.34
N GLN A 97 -51.57 24.21 -0.95
CA GLN A 97 -52.36 25.23 -0.26
C GLN A 97 -53.31 24.51 0.71
N MET A 98 -53.07 24.62 2.02
CA MET A 98 -54.02 24.19 3.04
C MET A 98 -54.71 25.41 3.64
N GLY A 99 -56.04 25.46 3.49
CA GLY A 99 -56.91 26.41 4.19
C GLY A 99 -56.98 26.09 5.68
N ILE A 100 -56.84 27.13 6.50
CA ILE A 100 -56.87 27.03 7.96
C ILE A 100 -58.33 26.94 8.42
N VAL A 101 -58.74 25.77 8.93
CA VAL A 101 -60.00 25.59 9.66
C VAL A 101 -59.68 25.44 11.14
N ASN A 102 -60.05 26.45 11.94
CA ASN A 102 -59.81 26.49 13.39
C ASN A 102 -60.78 25.56 14.13
N HIS A 103 -60.31 24.37 14.53
CA HIS A 103 -60.97 23.54 15.52
C HIS A 103 -60.01 23.13 16.64
N PRO A 104 -60.41 23.22 17.93
CA PRO A 104 -59.52 23.08 19.08
C PRO A 104 -58.98 21.67 19.31
N TYR A 105 -59.56 20.65 18.66
CA TYR A 105 -59.07 19.27 18.71
C TYR A 105 -57.81 19.03 17.85
N PHE A 106 -57.49 19.93 16.91
CA PHE A 106 -56.27 19.82 16.09
C PHE A 106 -54.99 20.23 16.84
N ALA A 107 -55.10 20.97 17.94
CA ALA A 107 -53.93 21.44 18.69
C ALA A 107 -53.16 20.29 19.36
N ILE A 108 -53.87 19.27 19.86
CA ILE A 108 -53.26 18.08 20.49
C ILE A 108 -52.68 17.13 19.44
N ALA A 109 -53.33 17.00 18.28
CA ALA A 109 -52.79 16.21 17.17
C ALA A 109 -51.52 16.85 16.57
N ALA A 110 -51.49 18.19 16.47
CA ALA A 110 -50.36 18.92 15.92
C ALA A 110 -49.08 18.79 16.77
N THR A 111 -49.18 18.74 18.11
CA THR A 111 -48.00 18.56 18.97
C THR A 111 -47.41 17.15 18.86
N LEU A 112 -48.24 16.12 18.72
CA LEU A 112 -47.77 14.75 18.47
C LEU A 112 -47.11 14.64 17.09
N VAL A 113 -47.68 15.27 16.06
CA VAL A 113 -47.07 15.32 14.72
C VAL A 113 -45.75 16.09 14.75
N LEU A 114 -45.68 17.24 15.44
CA LEU A 114 -44.44 18.01 15.56
C LEU A 114 -43.35 17.28 16.34
N LEU A 115 -43.70 16.51 17.37
CA LEU A 115 -42.74 15.64 18.06
C LEU A 115 -42.25 14.52 17.14
N PHE A 116 -43.13 13.91 16.34
CA PHE A 116 -42.75 12.85 15.41
C PHE A 116 -41.88 13.37 14.26
N VAL A 117 -42.23 14.53 13.68
CA VAL A 117 -41.46 15.20 12.63
C VAL A 117 -40.13 15.73 13.18
N GLY A 118 -40.12 16.31 14.39
CA GLY A 118 -38.90 16.77 15.05
C GLY A 118 -37.94 15.63 15.38
N TYR A 119 -38.45 14.48 15.82
CA TYR A 119 -37.64 13.28 16.06
C TYR A 119 -36.99 12.75 14.77
N GLN A 120 -37.74 12.70 13.66
CA GLN A 120 -37.23 12.23 12.37
C GLN A 120 -36.23 13.19 11.71
N ILE A 121 -36.38 14.51 11.88
CA ILE A 121 -35.41 15.49 11.38
C ILE A 121 -34.12 15.46 12.23
N GLY A 122 -34.23 15.18 13.53
CA GLY A 122 -33.11 15.05 14.45
C GLY A 122 -32.19 13.87 14.12
N SER A 123 -32.74 12.70 13.80
CA SER A 123 -31.96 11.50 13.43
C SER A 123 -31.18 11.71 12.12
N LEU A 124 -31.81 12.30 11.10
CA LEU A 124 -31.16 12.61 9.81
C LEU A 124 -29.95 13.55 9.94
N SER A 125 -29.98 14.47 10.93
CA SER A 125 -28.89 15.42 11.15
C SER A 125 -27.65 14.79 11.79
N LEU A 126 -27.84 13.73 12.59
CA LEU A 126 -26.73 12.95 13.16
C LEU A 126 -26.06 12.10 12.08
N ASP A 127 -26.86 11.43 11.24
CA ASP A 127 -26.37 10.60 10.14
C ASP A 127 -25.52 11.41 9.15
N PHE A 128 -25.93 12.66 8.85
CA PHE A 128 -25.19 13.52 7.92
C PHE A 128 -23.79 13.90 8.44
N LYS A 129 -23.65 14.21 9.74
CA LYS A 129 -22.34 14.55 10.33
C LYS A 129 -21.39 13.35 10.33
N VAL A 130 -21.90 12.18 10.70
CA VAL A 130 -21.13 10.93 10.67
C VAL A 130 -20.70 10.61 9.24
N GLN A 131 -21.61 10.75 8.27
CA GLN A 131 -21.30 10.49 6.86
C GLN A 131 -20.25 11.46 6.30
N GLN A 132 -20.31 12.75 6.65
CA GLN A 132 -19.27 13.70 6.25
C GLN A 132 -17.90 13.36 6.84
N GLN A 133 -17.84 12.95 8.10
CA GLN A 133 -16.59 12.51 8.72
C GLN A 133 -16.02 11.26 8.04
N LEU A 134 -16.87 10.29 7.69
CA LEU A 134 -16.45 9.10 6.94
C LEU A 134 -15.87 9.45 5.57
N ILE A 135 -16.52 10.34 4.83
CA ILE A 135 -16.04 10.79 3.52
C ILE A 135 -14.69 11.49 3.67
N ALA A 136 -14.55 12.40 4.65
CA ALA A 136 -13.29 13.10 4.91
C ALA A 136 -12.15 12.11 5.21
N MET A 137 -12.39 11.13 6.10
CA MET A 137 -11.40 10.10 6.42
C MET A 137 -11.03 9.24 5.20
N GLU A 138 -12.00 8.84 4.37
CA GLU A 138 -11.70 8.04 3.17
C GLU A 138 -10.91 8.86 2.13
N THR A 139 -11.24 10.14 1.96
CA THR A 139 -10.46 11.02 1.07
C THR A 139 -9.04 11.21 1.56
N GLU A 140 -8.84 11.38 2.86
CA GLU A 140 -7.53 11.56 3.47
C GLU A 140 -6.67 10.30 3.38
N LYS A 141 -7.29 9.14 3.59
CA LYS A 141 -6.67 7.82 3.36
C LYS A 141 -6.22 7.68 1.90
N ASN A 142 -7.07 7.99 0.93
CA ASN A 142 -6.73 7.89 -0.49
C ASN A 142 -5.61 8.87 -0.88
N ASN A 143 -5.63 10.09 -0.35
CA ASN A 143 -4.55 11.06 -0.58
C ASN A 143 -3.22 10.56 0.00
N SER A 144 -3.24 9.94 1.19
CA SER A 144 -2.06 9.36 1.81
C SER A 144 -1.50 8.18 1.00
N LEU A 145 -2.37 7.36 0.40
CA LEU A 145 -1.98 6.27 -0.51
C LEU A 145 -1.40 6.77 -1.85
N GLN A 146 -1.87 7.89 -2.36
CA GLN A 146 -1.25 8.51 -3.55
C GLN A 146 0.12 9.13 -3.21
N ALA A 147 0.24 9.75 -2.04
CA ALA A 147 1.48 10.36 -1.60
C ALA A 147 2.60 9.33 -1.43
N ILE A 148 2.30 8.14 -0.90
CA ILE A 148 3.30 7.07 -0.79
C ILE A 148 3.72 6.52 -2.17
N ASP A 149 2.84 6.49 -3.17
CA ASP A 149 3.21 6.05 -4.52
C ASP A 149 4.24 7.02 -5.14
N GLY A 150 4.04 8.33 -4.97
CA GLY A 150 4.98 9.35 -5.38
C GLY A 150 6.33 9.22 -4.66
N GLU A 151 6.30 8.98 -3.35
CA GLU A 151 7.50 8.78 -2.55
C GLU A 151 8.25 7.50 -2.96
N ARG A 152 7.54 6.41 -3.19
CA ARG A 152 8.10 5.16 -3.69
C ARG A 152 8.82 5.38 -5.01
N ASN A 153 8.20 6.08 -5.96
CA ASN A 153 8.84 6.42 -7.22
C ASN A 153 10.13 7.23 -7.02
N ARG A 154 10.11 8.23 -6.12
CA ARG A 154 11.31 9.01 -5.76
C ARG A 154 12.41 8.12 -5.18
N VAL A 155 12.08 7.24 -4.24
CA VAL A 155 13.03 6.33 -3.60
C VAL A 155 13.64 5.38 -4.63
N LEU A 156 12.82 4.79 -5.50
CA LEU A 156 13.28 3.89 -6.55
C LEU A 156 14.08 4.60 -7.64
N GLU A 157 13.89 5.89 -7.86
CA GLU A 157 14.70 6.65 -8.81
C GLU A 157 16.05 7.08 -8.22
N TYR A 158 16.05 7.59 -6.97
CA TYR A 158 17.16 8.38 -6.46
C TYR A 158 17.93 7.75 -5.29
N ILE A 159 17.32 6.83 -4.53
CA ILE A 159 17.97 6.25 -3.35
C ILE A 159 18.81 5.03 -3.76
N PRO A 160 20.10 4.95 -3.38
CA PRO A 160 20.94 3.80 -3.63
C PRO A 160 20.42 2.51 -2.97
N SER A 161 20.82 1.36 -3.52
CA SER A 161 20.55 0.07 -2.88
C SER A 161 21.25 -0.06 -1.53
N GLY A 162 20.55 -0.65 -0.55
CA GLY A 162 20.98 -0.81 0.83
C GLY A 162 20.69 0.39 1.74
N GLN A 163 20.15 1.49 1.22
CA GLN A 163 19.78 2.66 2.02
C GLN A 163 18.27 2.66 2.29
N THR A 164 17.90 2.84 3.55
CA THR A 164 16.50 2.93 3.98
C THR A 164 16.05 4.38 4.04
N GLU A 165 14.99 4.71 3.31
CA GLU A 165 14.30 5.98 3.41
C GLU A 165 13.03 5.82 4.25
N LYS A 166 12.78 6.78 5.14
CA LYS A 166 11.56 6.82 5.95
C LYS A 166 10.66 7.95 5.48
N TRP A 167 9.38 7.65 5.36
CA TRP A 167 8.37 8.60 4.98
C TRP A 167 7.16 8.52 5.92
N GLN A 168 6.49 9.64 6.11
CA GLN A 168 5.28 9.74 6.90
C GLN A 168 4.31 10.71 6.21
N SER A 169 3.03 10.34 6.16
CA SER A 169 1.97 11.23 5.66
C SER A 169 1.84 12.47 6.56
N GLU A 170 1.36 13.58 6.02
CA GLU A 170 1.28 14.86 6.76
C GLU A 170 0.45 14.77 8.05
N ASN A 171 -0.62 13.96 8.03
CA ASN A 171 -1.47 13.66 9.18
C ASN A 171 -0.88 12.60 10.14
N GLY A 172 0.22 11.95 9.74
CA GLY A 172 0.88 10.89 10.48
C GLY A 172 0.17 9.53 10.50
N TYR A 173 -0.92 9.37 9.75
CA TYR A 173 -1.73 8.14 9.69
C TYR A 173 -1.00 6.96 9.05
N ILE A 174 -0.18 7.23 8.03
CA ILE A 174 0.65 6.23 7.34
C ILE A 174 2.10 6.59 7.56
N ARG A 175 2.91 5.60 7.96
CA ARG A 175 4.37 5.67 7.88
C ARG A 175 4.86 4.56 6.96
N ALA A 176 5.93 4.82 6.25
CA ALA A 176 6.56 3.88 5.35
C ALA A 176 8.06 3.88 5.57
N GLU A 177 8.67 2.70 5.55
CA GLU A 177 10.11 2.55 5.39
C GLU A 177 10.36 1.81 4.08
N LEU A 178 11.17 2.39 3.20
CA LEU A 178 11.45 1.90 1.86
C LEU A 178 12.95 1.66 1.73
N MET A 179 13.35 0.43 1.45
CA MET A 179 14.77 0.07 1.30
C MET A 179 14.98 -0.65 -0.04
N PRO A 180 15.51 0.02 -1.06
CA PRO A 180 15.94 -0.63 -2.28
C PRO A 180 17.01 -1.68 -1.97
N ILE A 181 16.80 -2.92 -2.41
CA ILE A 181 17.71 -4.04 -2.17
C ILE A 181 18.69 -4.14 -3.32
N ARG A 182 18.18 -4.21 -4.56
CA ARG A 182 19.01 -4.33 -5.76
C ARG A 182 18.31 -3.80 -7.01
N THR A 183 19.12 -3.52 -8.02
CA THR A 183 18.67 -3.09 -9.34
C THR A 183 18.99 -4.18 -10.36
N LEU A 184 17.98 -4.60 -11.10
CA LEU A 184 18.02 -5.60 -12.14
C LEU A 184 17.85 -4.90 -13.50
N ARG A 185 18.51 -5.41 -14.53
CA ARG A 185 18.34 -4.95 -15.91
C ARG A 185 17.74 -6.10 -16.72
N THR A 186 16.61 -5.85 -17.35
CA THR A 186 15.97 -6.77 -18.30
C THR A 186 16.76 -6.81 -19.61
N GLU A 187 16.54 -7.84 -20.43
CA GLU A 187 17.12 -7.94 -21.78
C GLU A 187 16.67 -6.77 -22.68
N ASN A 188 15.44 -6.30 -22.50
CA ASN A 188 14.88 -5.11 -23.17
C ASN A 188 15.45 -3.78 -22.66
N ASN A 189 16.55 -3.81 -21.90
CA ASN A 189 17.23 -2.64 -21.36
C ASN A 189 16.36 -1.80 -20.38
N ARG A 190 15.29 -2.38 -19.83
CA ARG A 190 14.48 -1.77 -18.76
C ARG A 190 15.06 -2.10 -17.40
N TYR A 191 15.03 -1.12 -16.49
CA TYR A 191 15.45 -1.29 -15.10
C TYR A 191 14.29 -1.77 -14.24
N CYS A 192 14.54 -2.76 -13.38
CA CYS A 192 13.63 -3.16 -12.31
C CYS A 192 14.37 -3.06 -10.99
N ARG A 193 13.66 -2.66 -9.93
CA ARG A 193 14.23 -2.57 -8.58
C ARG A 193 13.42 -3.44 -7.64
N GLU A 194 14.16 -4.23 -6.89
CA GLU A 194 13.65 -4.97 -5.75
C GLU A 194 13.84 -4.10 -4.50
N TYR A 195 12.83 -4.06 -3.65
CA TYR A 195 12.87 -3.29 -2.42
C TYR A 195 12.01 -3.91 -1.33
N LYS A 196 12.39 -3.66 -0.08
CA LYS A 196 11.58 -3.95 1.11
C LYS A 196 10.75 -2.70 1.44
N GLU A 197 9.47 -2.91 1.69
CA GLU A 197 8.54 -1.88 2.13
C GLU A 197 7.98 -2.29 3.51
N VAL A 198 8.08 -1.41 4.50
CA VAL A 198 7.44 -1.56 5.80
C VAL A 198 6.38 -0.48 5.93
N LEU A 199 5.12 -0.87 5.80
CA LEU A 199 3.97 0.02 5.90
C LEU A 199 3.39 -0.06 7.31
N MET A 200 3.29 1.09 7.99
CA MET A 200 2.67 1.20 9.30
C MET A 200 1.40 2.04 9.20
N GLN A 201 0.27 1.41 9.52
CA GLN A 201 -1.05 2.05 9.52
C GLN A 201 -1.83 1.58 10.74
N ASN A 202 -2.32 2.53 11.56
CA ASN A 202 -3.11 2.22 12.78
C ASN A 202 -2.47 1.13 13.65
N GLU A 203 -1.18 1.29 13.95
CA GLU A 203 -0.38 0.36 14.77
C GLU A 203 -0.14 -1.04 14.16
N LYS A 204 -0.71 -1.32 12.98
CA LYS A 204 -0.38 -2.52 12.21
C LYS A 204 0.82 -2.22 11.33
N SER A 205 1.81 -3.10 11.38
CA SER A 205 2.97 -3.08 10.50
C SER A 205 2.85 -4.21 9.48
N GLU A 206 3.01 -3.88 8.22
CA GLU A 206 3.02 -4.80 7.09
C GLU A 206 4.36 -4.73 6.39
N VAL A 207 5.07 -5.85 6.35
CA VAL A 207 6.35 -5.97 5.64
C VAL A 207 6.10 -6.65 4.30
N ARG A 208 6.52 -5.99 3.22
CA ARG A 208 6.35 -6.46 1.85
C ARG A 208 7.70 -6.47 1.14
N HIS A 209 7.94 -7.51 0.34
CA HIS A 209 9.04 -7.54 -0.61
C HIS A 209 8.46 -7.32 -2.01
N VAL A 210 8.95 -6.29 -2.70
CA VAL A 210 8.30 -5.80 -3.91
C VAL A 210 9.30 -5.70 -5.05
N LEU A 211 8.87 -6.05 -6.26
CA LEU A 211 9.59 -5.82 -7.50
C LEU A 211 8.80 -4.83 -8.36
N SER A 212 9.44 -3.72 -8.70
CA SER A 212 8.87 -2.69 -9.57
C SER A 212 9.79 -2.44 -10.76
N CYS A 213 9.22 -2.29 -11.95
CA CYS A 213 9.96 -1.99 -13.17
C CYS A 213 9.68 -0.57 -13.64
N ARG A 214 10.74 0.12 -14.08
CA ARG A 214 10.65 1.48 -14.60
C ARG A 214 9.89 1.48 -15.92
N VAL A 215 8.80 2.23 -15.99
CA VAL A 215 7.98 2.38 -17.21
C VAL A 215 8.25 3.69 -17.92
N ASP A 216 8.63 4.73 -17.17
CA ASP A 216 9.03 6.04 -17.70
C ASP A 216 10.02 6.71 -16.72
N LYS A 217 10.47 7.94 -17.01
CA LYS A 217 11.24 8.76 -16.08
C LYS A 217 10.44 8.97 -14.80
N GLU A 218 11.03 8.59 -13.65
CA GLU A 218 10.40 8.69 -12.32
C GLU A 218 9.08 7.91 -12.19
N ALA A 219 8.77 7.00 -13.10
CA ALA A 219 7.56 6.20 -13.06
C ALA A 219 7.91 4.72 -12.96
N TRP A 220 7.51 4.09 -11.86
CA TRP A 220 7.73 2.69 -11.58
C TRP A 220 6.39 1.95 -11.47
N LYS A 221 6.30 0.78 -12.09
CA LYS A 221 5.11 -0.09 -12.01
C LYS A 221 5.45 -1.34 -11.23
N THR A 222 4.68 -1.60 -10.17
CA THR A 222 4.77 -2.86 -9.40
C THR A 222 4.39 -4.04 -10.28
N LYS A 223 5.20 -5.10 -10.20
CA LYS A 223 5.02 -6.35 -10.94
C LYS A 223 4.78 -7.53 -10.01
N LEU A 224 5.43 -7.53 -8.86
CA LEU A 224 5.37 -8.60 -7.88
C LEU A 224 5.33 -8.01 -6.48
N ILE A 225 4.44 -8.54 -5.64
CA ILE A 225 4.42 -8.30 -4.20
C ILE A 225 4.47 -9.66 -3.51
N LEU A 226 5.41 -9.81 -2.57
CA LEU A 226 5.42 -10.89 -1.59
C LEU A 226 5.01 -10.31 -0.23
N PHE A 227 3.94 -10.84 0.33
CA PHE A 227 3.39 -10.44 1.62
C PHE A 227 3.00 -11.70 2.40
N ASN A 228 3.50 -11.85 3.64
CA ASN A 228 3.21 -13.01 4.49
C ASN A 228 3.40 -14.38 3.81
N GLY A 229 4.37 -14.50 2.90
CA GLY A 229 4.64 -15.73 2.14
C GLY A 229 3.69 -15.99 0.96
N GLU A 230 2.65 -15.16 0.79
CA GLU A 230 1.75 -15.13 -0.35
C GLU A 230 2.31 -14.20 -1.43
N ILE A 231 2.03 -14.56 -2.69
CA ILE A 231 2.58 -13.90 -3.87
C ILE A 231 1.42 -13.30 -4.66
N THR A 232 1.50 -12.01 -4.91
CA THR A 232 0.57 -11.29 -5.77
C THR A 232 1.34 -10.76 -6.98
N THR A 233 0.88 -11.11 -8.18
CA THR A 233 1.37 -10.53 -9.44
C THR A 233 0.40 -9.44 -9.89
N MET A 234 0.93 -8.35 -10.45
CA MET A 234 0.19 -7.14 -10.82
C MET A 234 0.26 -6.85 -12.31
#